data_AF-A0A1D6N4R5-F1
#
_entry.id   AF-A0A1D6N4R5-F1
#
_cell.length_a   1.000
_cell.length_b   1.000
_cell.length_c   1.000
_cell.angle_alpha   90.00
_cell.angle_beta   90.00
_cell.angle_gamma   90.00
#
_symmetry.space_group_name_H-M   'P 1'
#
loop_
_entity.id
_entity.type
_entity.pdbx_description
1 polymer ?
#
loop_
_entity_poly.entity_id
_entity_poly.type
_entity_poly.pdbx_seq_one_letter_code
_entity_poly.pdbx_strand_id
1 'polypeptide(L)'
;MDGITQAVENLKKEWGQAVSQLDENITAIESCGKTGKGIEEANSLPRLNGSAQDALQLLKSLQFQLDLLAQQLPTFDEVQSGQATLKSWDEQYKKTKAGMTSVAESITESLRRSRQMMVQEVERSASTLATFGIHFH
;
A
#
# COMPACT_ATOMS: atom_id res chain seq x y z
N MET A 1 -21.61 -15.39 26.02
CA MET A 1 -20.60 -15.45 24.95
C MET A 1 -19.34 -15.96 25.59
N ASP A 2 -18.74 -17.01 25.04
CA ASP A 2 -17.48 -17.54 25.56
C ASP A 2 -16.34 -16.51 25.37
N GLY A 3 -15.31 -16.57 26.22
CA GLY A 3 -14.18 -15.64 26.17
C GLY A 3 -13.44 -15.68 24.83
N ILE A 4 -13.34 -16.87 24.20
CA ILE A 4 -12.72 -17.05 22.89
C ILE A 4 -13.57 -16.44 21.79
N THR A 5 -14.90 -16.67 21.80
CA THR A 5 -15.81 -16.07 20.81
C THR A 5 -15.72 -14.53 20.84
N GLN A 6 -15.65 -13.92 22.03
CA GLN A 6 -15.51 -12.46 22.15
C GLN A 6 -14.15 -11.95 21.64
N ALA A 7 -13.07 -12.70 21.86
CA ALA A 7 -11.75 -12.36 21.34
C ALA A 7 -11.72 -12.41 19.81
N VAL A 8 -12.35 -13.40 19.19
CA VAL A 8 -12.50 -13.49 17.71
C VAL A 8 -13.27 -12.29 17.16
N GLU A 9 -14.36 -11.87 17.79
CA GLU A 9 -15.11 -10.68 17.35
C GLU A 9 -14.32 -9.38 17.49
N ASN A 10 -13.46 -9.27 18.51
CA ASN A 10 -12.56 -8.11 18.64
C ASN A 10 -11.50 -8.10 17.52
N LEU A 11 -10.88 -9.26 17.22
CA LEU A 11 -9.94 -9.37 16.11
C LEU A 11 -10.57 -8.99 14.77
N LYS A 12 -11.84 -9.33 14.53
CA LYS A 12 -12.58 -8.91 13.32
C LYS A 12 -12.76 -7.40 13.23
N LYS A 13 -13.00 -6.72 14.34
CA LYS A 13 -13.07 -5.24 14.37
C LYS A 13 -11.71 -4.63 14.08
N GLU A 14 -10.66 -5.10 14.75
CA GLU A 14 -9.28 -4.65 14.53
C GLU A 14 -8.83 -4.85 13.09
N TRP A 15 -9.16 -6.02 12.51
CA TRP A 15 -8.93 -6.31 11.10
C TRP A 15 -9.62 -5.30 10.19
N GLY A 16 -10.91 -5.04 10.40
CA GLY A 16 -11.66 -4.08 9.61
C GLY A 16 -11.08 -2.66 9.68
N GLN A 17 -10.63 -2.24 10.86
CA GLN A 17 -9.97 -0.95 11.06
C GLN A 17 -8.60 -0.89 10.35
N ALA A 18 -7.78 -1.93 10.51
CA ALA A 18 -6.46 -2.00 9.89
C ALA A 18 -6.54 -2.01 8.35
N VAL A 19 -7.50 -2.75 7.78
CA VAL A 19 -7.75 -2.72 6.33
C VAL A 19 -8.21 -1.33 5.87
N SER A 20 -9.14 -0.71 6.60
CA SER A 20 -9.64 0.63 6.23
C SER A 20 -8.51 1.65 6.23
N GLN A 21 -7.66 1.64 7.26
CA GLN A 21 -6.49 2.53 7.33
C GLN A 21 -5.48 2.27 6.20
N LEU A 22 -5.29 1.01 5.83
CA LEU A 22 -4.41 0.63 4.74
C LEU A 22 -4.95 1.11 3.38
N ASP A 23 -6.26 0.95 3.13
CA ASP A 23 -6.89 1.43 1.90
C ASP A 23 -6.84 2.97 1.79
N GLU A 24 -7.02 3.68 2.91
CA GLU A 24 -6.81 5.13 2.98
C GLU A 24 -5.37 5.53 2.66
N ASN A 25 -4.38 4.84 3.23
CA ASN A 25 -2.97 5.09 2.95
C ASN A 25 -2.63 4.83 1.48
N ILE A 26 -3.13 3.74 0.90
CA ILE A 26 -2.94 3.42 -0.52
C ILE A 26 -3.53 4.53 -1.38
N THR A 27 -4.76 4.98 -1.09
CA THR A 27 -5.41 6.08 -1.81
C THR A 27 -4.62 7.39 -1.69
N ALA A 28 -4.10 7.70 -0.50
CA ALA A 28 -3.27 8.88 -0.28
C ALA A 28 -1.96 8.81 -1.08
N ILE A 29 -1.32 7.64 -1.12
CA ILE A 29 -0.11 7.39 -1.90
C ILE A 29 -0.40 7.53 -3.40
N GLU A 30 -1.50 6.97 -3.91
CA GLU A 30 -1.93 7.13 -5.32
C GLU A 30 -2.21 8.58 -5.72
N SER A 31 -2.62 9.40 -4.75
CA SER A 31 -2.87 10.83 -4.97
C SER A 31 -1.58 11.65 -4.99
N CYS A 32 -0.53 11.19 -4.29
CA CYS A 32 0.77 11.84 -4.25
C CYS A 32 1.44 11.79 -5.63
N GLY A 33 1.33 12.88 -6.38
CA GLY A 33 1.82 13.00 -7.76
C GLY A 33 0.75 13.50 -8.73
N LYS A 34 -0.53 13.45 -8.36
CA LYS A 34 -1.64 14.03 -9.15
C LYS A 34 -1.97 15.46 -8.72
N THR A 35 -1.72 15.84 -7.46
CA THR A 35 -2.22 17.11 -6.92
C THR A 35 -1.32 18.32 -7.19
N GLY A 36 -0.15 18.13 -7.80
CA GLY A 36 0.79 19.21 -8.12
C GLY A 36 1.47 19.84 -6.90
N LYS A 37 1.37 19.18 -5.72
CA LYS A 37 1.94 19.66 -4.46
C LYS A 37 3.38 19.22 -4.21
N GLY A 38 3.94 18.36 -5.04
CA GLY A 38 5.37 18.12 -5.24
C GLY A 38 6.17 17.88 -3.95
N ILE A 39 6.60 18.96 -3.29
CA ILE A 39 7.38 18.93 -2.05
C ILE A 39 6.58 18.38 -0.86
N GLU A 40 5.31 18.80 -0.67
CA GLU A 40 4.49 18.32 0.46
C GLU A 40 4.17 16.82 0.32
N GLU A 41 3.87 16.39 -0.91
CA GLU A 41 3.61 14.98 -1.26
C GLU A 41 4.87 14.14 -1.07
N ALA A 42 6.03 14.59 -1.58
CA ALA A 42 7.29 13.88 -1.45
C ALA A 42 7.71 13.67 0.01
N ASN A 43 7.42 14.63 0.90
CA ASN A 43 7.70 14.49 2.33
C ASN A 43 6.72 13.55 3.05
N SER A 44 5.48 13.44 2.55
CA SER A 44 4.45 12.60 3.15
C SER A 44 4.57 11.14 2.71
N LEU A 45 5.05 10.90 1.49
CA LEU A 45 5.19 9.57 0.89
C LEU A 45 5.96 8.56 1.75
N PRO A 46 7.15 8.86 2.31
CA PRO A 46 7.85 7.94 3.19
C PRO A 46 7.04 7.54 4.42
N ARG A 47 6.31 8.50 5.01
CA ARG A 47 5.48 8.27 6.20
C ARG A 47 4.25 7.43 5.86
N LEU A 48 3.57 7.74 4.76
CA LEU A 48 2.42 6.98 4.27
C LEU A 48 2.82 5.55 3.92
N ASN A 49 3.96 5.36 3.25
CA ASN A 49 4.47 4.05 2.92
C ASN A 49 4.85 3.26 4.18
N GLY A 50 5.51 3.89 5.16
CA GLY A 50 5.79 3.26 6.46
C GLY A 50 4.52 2.82 7.17
N SER A 51 3.51 3.69 7.24
CA SER A 51 2.22 3.38 7.85
C SER A 51 1.49 2.25 7.11
N ALA A 52 1.55 2.19 5.78
CA ALA A 52 0.99 1.10 5.00
C ALA A 52 1.72 -0.24 5.26
N GLN A 53 3.05 -0.21 5.39
CA GLN A 53 3.84 -1.41 5.75
C GLN A 53 3.53 -1.90 7.17
N ASP A 54 3.39 -0.99 8.13
CA ASP A 54 3.01 -1.31 9.50
C ASP A 54 1.61 -1.93 9.55
N ALA A 55 0.65 -1.38 8.80
CA ALA A 55 -0.70 -1.94 8.69
C ALA A 55 -0.68 -3.34 8.08
N LEU A 56 0.11 -3.59 7.01
CA LEU A 56 0.28 -4.95 6.45
C LEU A 56 0.85 -5.94 7.48
N GLN A 57 1.81 -5.50 8.29
CA GLN A 57 2.39 -6.33 9.34
C GLN A 57 1.38 -6.62 10.46
N LEU A 58 0.56 -5.64 10.82
CA LEU A 58 -0.55 -5.81 11.75
C LEU A 58 -1.56 -6.84 11.23
N LEU A 59 -1.96 -6.76 9.96
CA LEU A 59 -2.85 -7.75 9.34
C LEU A 59 -2.27 -9.16 9.43
N LYS A 60 -0.96 -9.34 9.21
CA LYS A 60 -0.30 -10.65 9.38
C LYS A 60 -0.35 -11.15 10.83
N SER A 61 -0.16 -10.28 11.81
CA SER A 61 -0.31 -10.62 13.22
C SER A 61 -1.74 -11.05 13.55
N LEU A 62 -2.74 -10.29 13.08
CA LEU A 62 -4.16 -10.60 13.31
C LEU A 62 -4.55 -11.94 12.68
N GLN A 63 -4.06 -12.25 11.47
CA GLN A 63 -4.25 -13.56 10.84
C GLN A 63 -3.74 -14.71 11.72
N PHE A 64 -2.52 -14.56 12.27
CA PHE A 64 -1.96 -15.58 13.16
C PHE A 64 -2.78 -15.73 14.45
N GLN A 65 -3.24 -14.62 15.03
CA GLN A 65 -4.10 -14.65 16.22
C GLN A 65 -5.45 -15.31 15.93
N LEU A 66 -6.07 -15.03 14.78
CA LEU A 66 -7.32 -15.67 14.38
C LEU A 66 -7.13 -17.17 14.16
N ASP A 67 -6.04 -17.59 13.53
CA ASP A 67 -5.76 -19.02 13.31
C ASP A 67 -5.63 -19.78 14.65
N LEU A 68 -4.94 -19.18 15.62
CA LEU A 68 -4.81 -19.75 16.97
C LEU A 68 -6.17 -19.83 17.68
N LEU A 69 -6.94 -18.74 17.69
CA LEU A 69 -8.24 -18.69 18.38
C LEU A 69 -9.31 -19.55 17.70
N ALA A 70 -9.30 -19.63 16.37
CA ALA A 70 -10.25 -20.41 15.60
C ALA A 70 -10.16 -21.91 15.96
N GLN A 71 -8.97 -22.42 16.27
CA GLN A 71 -8.76 -23.79 16.73
C GLN A 71 -9.30 -24.04 18.14
N GLN A 72 -9.49 -22.98 18.94
CA GLN A 72 -9.94 -23.04 20.33
C GLN A 72 -11.44 -22.76 20.50
N LEU A 73 -12.16 -22.52 19.40
CA LEU A 73 -13.60 -22.25 19.47
C LEU A 73 -14.37 -23.46 20.01
N PRO A 74 -15.42 -23.23 20.84
CA PRO A 74 -16.03 -24.28 21.64
C PRO A 74 -16.87 -25.26 20.82
N THR A 75 -17.32 -24.87 19.63
CA THR A 75 -18.12 -25.71 18.73
C THR A 75 -17.47 -25.88 17.37
N PHE A 76 -17.73 -27.02 16.73
CA PHE A 76 -17.22 -27.32 15.39
C PHE A 76 -17.68 -26.30 14.33
N ASP A 77 -18.91 -25.81 14.43
CA ASP A 77 -19.45 -24.81 13.52
C ASP A 77 -18.73 -23.46 13.65
N GLU A 78 -18.41 -23.05 14.89
CA GLU A 78 -17.61 -21.84 15.13
C GLU A 78 -16.17 -22.01 14.62
N VAL A 79 -15.54 -23.17 14.83
CA VAL A 79 -14.20 -23.48 14.27
C VAL A 79 -14.22 -23.35 12.75
N GLN A 80 -15.21 -23.95 12.07
CA GLN A 80 -15.36 -23.84 10.62
C GLN A 80 -15.60 -22.39 10.17
N SER A 81 -16.42 -21.63 10.89
CA SER A 81 -16.64 -20.21 10.62
C SER A 81 -15.35 -19.38 10.80
N GLY A 82 -14.53 -19.70 11.80
CA GLY A 82 -13.23 -19.08 12.02
C GLY A 82 -12.26 -19.36 10.87
N GLN A 83 -12.19 -20.61 10.42
CA GLN A 83 -11.37 -21.02 9.28
C GLN A 83 -11.84 -20.38 7.95
N ALA A 84 -13.16 -20.26 7.73
CA ALA A 84 -13.71 -19.53 6.59
C ALA A 84 -13.34 -18.03 6.63
N THR A 85 -13.38 -17.43 7.83
CA THR A 85 -12.95 -16.04 8.04
C THR A 85 -11.47 -15.87 7.72
N LEU A 86 -10.61 -16.79 8.19
CA LEU A 86 -9.17 -16.75 7.93
C LEU A 86 -8.85 -16.82 6.43
N LYS A 87 -9.56 -17.66 5.67
CA LYS A 87 -9.43 -17.72 4.21
C LYS A 87 -9.82 -16.39 3.55
N SER A 88 -10.94 -15.81 3.97
CA SER A 88 -11.38 -14.49 3.48
C SER A 88 -10.36 -13.39 3.80
N TRP A 89 -9.76 -13.42 5.00
CA TRP A 89 -8.69 -12.49 5.38
C TRP A 89 -7.43 -12.68 4.55
N ASP A 90 -7.05 -13.90 4.21
CA ASP A 90 -5.90 -14.16 3.34
C ASP A 90 -6.13 -13.62 1.91
N GLU A 91 -7.33 -13.82 1.36
CA GLU A 91 -7.73 -13.26 0.07
C GLU A 91 -7.71 -11.72 0.08
N GLN A 92 -8.29 -11.10 1.11
CA GLN A 92 -8.30 -9.65 1.27
C GLN A 92 -6.89 -9.10 1.45
N TYR A 93 -6.06 -9.70 2.31
CA TYR A 93 -4.66 -9.33 2.49
C TYR A 93 -3.89 -9.36 1.16
N LYS A 94 -4.04 -10.44 0.39
CA LYS A 94 -3.37 -10.58 -0.92
C LYS A 94 -3.84 -9.50 -1.89
N LYS A 95 -5.14 -9.22 -1.93
CA LYS A 95 -5.71 -8.16 -2.78
C LYS A 95 -5.16 -6.78 -2.41
N THR A 96 -5.19 -6.42 -1.13
CA THR A 96 -4.71 -5.10 -0.68
C THR A 96 -3.20 -4.96 -0.85
N LYS A 97 -2.43 -6.02 -0.56
CA LYS A 97 -0.98 -6.04 -0.83
C LYS A 97 -0.66 -5.88 -2.32
N ALA A 98 -1.40 -6.56 -3.21
CA ALA A 98 -1.24 -6.41 -4.65
C ALA A 98 -1.58 -4.98 -5.11
N GLY A 99 -2.64 -4.39 -4.56
CA GLY A 99 -3.00 -2.98 -4.78
C GLY A 99 -1.84 -2.05 -4.41
N MET A 100 -1.30 -2.17 -3.19
CA MET A 100 -0.16 -1.37 -2.75
C MET A 100 1.07 -1.50 -3.66
N THR A 101 1.41 -2.73 -4.09
CA THR A 101 2.52 -2.95 -5.03
C THR A 101 2.28 -2.25 -6.36
N SER A 102 1.07 -2.34 -6.92
CA SER A 102 0.71 -1.66 -8.17
C SER A 102 0.85 -0.15 -8.08
N VAL A 103 0.49 0.44 -6.94
CA VAL A 103 0.65 1.87 -6.69
C VAL A 103 2.13 2.26 -6.62
N ALA A 104 2.94 1.49 -5.90
CA ALA A 104 4.38 1.73 -5.82
C ALA A 104 5.06 1.65 -7.20
N GLU A 105 4.64 0.69 -8.04
CA GLU A 105 5.09 0.57 -9.43
C GLU A 105 4.68 1.79 -10.27
N SER A 106 3.42 2.24 -10.15
CA SER A 106 2.91 3.41 -10.87
C SER A 106 3.67 4.69 -10.51
N ILE A 107 3.96 4.91 -9.23
CA ILE A 107 4.77 6.04 -8.76
C ILE A 107 6.18 5.95 -9.35
N THR A 108 6.82 4.79 -9.24
CA THR A 108 8.18 4.57 -9.77
C THR A 108 8.23 4.86 -11.27
N GLU A 109 7.25 4.39 -12.03
CA GLU A 109 7.12 4.62 -13.46
C GLU A 109 6.88 6.10 -13.79
N SER A 110 6.02 6.80 -13.04
CA SER A 110 5.77 8.24 -13.23
C SER A 110 7.02 9.08 -12.96
N LEU A 111 7.78 8.76 -11.91
CA LEU A 111 9.05 9.41 -11.60
C LEU A 111 10.09 9.14 -12.69
N ARG A 112 10.15 7.91 -13.20
CA ARG A 112 11.03 7.53 -14.31
C ARG A 112 10.71 8.34 -15.56
N ARG A 113 9.43 8.49 -15.92
CA ARG A 113 8.99 9.31 -17.06
C ARG A 113 9.34 10.78 -16.89
N SER A 114 9.07 11.35 -15.71
CA SER A 114 9.42 12.74 -15.39
C SER A 114 10.93 12.97 -15.51
N ARG A 115 11.74 12.04 -15.02
CA ARG A 115 13.21 12.11 -15.18
C ARG A 115 13.65 12.06 -16.65
N GLN A 116 13.06 11.17 -17.45
CA GLN A 116 13.39 11.06 -18.88
C GLN A 116 13.04 12.34 -19.65
N MET A 117 11.88 12.93 -19.37
CA MET A 117 11.48 14.22 -19.96
C MET A 117 12.48 15.32 -19.61
N MET A 118 12.93 15.41 -18.36
CA MET A 118 13.96 16.39 -17.96
C MET A 118 15.29 16.17 -18.68
N VAL A 119 15.74 14.91 -18.81
CA VAL A 119 16.98 14.60 -19.54
C VAL A 119 16.86 14.99 -21.01
N GLN A 120 15.74 14.67 -21.66
CA GLN A 120 15.48 15.06 -23.05
C GLN A 120 15.48 16.58 -23.24
N GLU A 121 14.91 17.33 -22.30
CA GLU A 121 14.92 18.79 -22.36
C GLU A 121 16.33 19.39 -22.19
N VAL A 122 17.16 18.79 -21.33
CA VAL A 122 18.58 19.15 -21.18
C VAL A 122 19.37 18.83 -22.45
N GLU A 123 19.19 17.65 -23.03
CA GLU A 123 19.83 17.23 -24.28
C GLU A 123 19.42 18.09 -25.47
N ARG A 124 18.14 18.45 -25.55
CA ARG A 124 17.59 19.37 -26.56
C ARG A 124 18.20 20.76 -26.42
N SER A 125 18.33 21.25 -25.19
CA SER A 125 18.95 22.54 -24.89
C SER A 125 20.44 22.54 -25.26
N ALA A 126 21.18 21.46 -24.93
CA ALA A 126 22.58 21.30 -25.28
C ALA A 126 22.80 21.22 -26.80
N SER A 127 21.96 20.45 -27.51
CA SER A 127 22.01 20.33 -28.97
C SER A 127 21.72 21.66 -29.67
N THR A 128 20.77 22.42 -29.12
CA THR A 128 20.45 23.78 -29.58
C THR A 128 21.66 24.70 -29.42
N LEU A 129 22.30 24.69 -28.25
CA LEU A 129 23.52 25.48 -27.99
C LEU A 129 24.69 25.07 -28.90
N ALA A 130 24.90 23.77 -29.14
CA ALA A 130 25.93 23.29 -30.05
C ALA A 130 25.70 23.78 -31.49
N THR A 131 24.44 23.77 -31.96
CA THR A 131 24.06 24.28 -33.28
C THR A 131 24.36 25.77 -33.42
N PHE A 132 24.03 26.58 -32.40
CA PHE A 132 24.38 28.00 -32.38
C PHE A 132 25.90 28.22 -32.32
N GLY A 133 26.63 27.42 -31.53
CA GLY A 133 28.09 27.51 -31.43
C GLY A 133 28.83 27.22 -32.74
N ILE A 134 28.34 26.26 -33.55
CA ILE A 134 28.93 25.92 -34.86
C ILE A 134 28.65 27.01 -35.91
N HIS A 135 27.55 27.75 -35.80
CA HIS A 135 27.17 28.77 -36.80
C HIS A 135 27.88 30.13 -36.63
N PHE A 136 28.61 30.34 -35.52
CA PHE A 136 29.34 31.59 -35.24
C PHE A 136 30.85 31.53 -35.52
N HIS A 137 31.31 30.54 -36.31
CA HIS A 137 32.71 30.43 -36.73
C HIS A 137 32.86 30.49 -38.25
#